data_AF-A0A2U3A7C7-F1
#
_entry.id   AF-A0A2U3A7C7-F1
#
_cell.length_a   1.000
_cell.length_b   1.000
_cell.length_c   1.000
_cell.angle_alpha   90.00
_cell.angle_beta   90.00
_cell.angle_gamma   90.00
#
_symmetry.space_group_name_H-M   'P 1'
#
loop_
_entity.id
_entity.type
_entity.pdbx_description
1 polymer ?
#
loop_
_entity_poly.entity_id
_entity_poly.type
_entity_poly.pdbx_seq_one_letter_code
_entity_poly.pdbx_strand_id
1 'polypeptide(L)'
;MKIQRRLGVPPQSRKSSPSMSGQSCPDIFELSDGNFAVIGTEATADLEPELPEDASRADYERIVVITRETLIEAKKDIPDA
;
A
#
# COMPACT_ATOMS: atom_id res chain seq x y z
N MET A 1 7.84 -9.79 -13.35
CA MET A 1 7.51 -8.64 -12.49
C MET A 1 8.77 -7.98 -12.01
N LYS A 2 8.90 -6.66 -12.20
CA LYS A 2 10.01 -5.84 -11.66
C LYS A 2 9.43 -4.53 -11.12
N ILE A 3 9.98 -4.03 -10.02
CA ILE A 3 9.67 -2.67 -9.53
C ILE A 3 10.22 -1.68 -10.55
N GLN A 4 9.36 -0.82 -11.09
CA GLN A 4 9.72 0.26 -12.02
C GLN A 4 10.15 1.51 -11.25
N ARG A 5 9.31 1.97 -10.32
CA ARG A 5 9.59 3.15 -9.48
C ARG A 5 8.71 3.16 -8.23
N ARG A 6 9.10 3.93 -7.23
CA ARG A 6 8.25 4.29 -6.08
C ARG A 6 7.22 5.35 -6.50
N LEU A 7 6.03 5.29 -5.89
CA LEU A 7 5.02 6.33 -5.95
C LEU A 7 4.98 7.10 -4.63
N GLY A 8 5.01 8.42 -4.72
CA GLY A 8 5.12 9.34 -3.60
C GLY A 8 6.54 9.41 -3.01
N VAL A 9 6.65 10.03 -1.84
CA VAL A 9 7.93 10.20 -1.14
C VAL A 9 8.30 8.96 -0.33
N PRO A 10 9.60 8.71 -0.07
CA PRO A 10 10.04 7.67 0.85
C PRO A 10 9.34 7.77 2.20
N PRO A 11 9.08 6.66 2.89
CA PRO A 11 8.34 6.74 4.13
C PRO A 11 9.00 7.58 5.22
N GLN A 12 10.34 7.63 5.28
CA GLN A 12 11.05 8.50 6.24
C GLN A 12 10.78 9.99 6.02
N SER A 13 10.28 10.38 4.85
CA SER A 13 9.92 11.75 4.50
C SER A 13 8.45 12.09 4.79
N ARG A 14 7.66 11.12 5.28
CA ARG A 14 6.24 11.29 5.60
C ARG A 14 6.05 11.66 7.07
N LYS A 15 5.06 12.51 7.37
CA LYS A 15 4.82 13.02 8.73
C LYS A 15 4.28 11.95 9.67
N SER A 16 3.54 10.98 9.13
CA SER A 16 2.96 9.86 9.88
C SER A 16 3.94 8.70 10.06
N SER A 17 5.19 8.82 9.57
CA SER A 17 6.21 7.81 9.80
C SER A 17 6.43 7.68 11.30
N PRO A 18 6.24 6.50 11.93
CA PRO A 18 6.63 6.30 13.31
C PRO A 18 8.15 6.42 13.37
N SER A 19 8.62 7.62 13.70
CA SER A 19 9.98 7.87 14.10
C SER A 19 10.24 7.01 15.34
N MET A 20 11.24 6.12 15.25
CA MET A 20 11.99 5.48 16.35
C MET A 20 12.10 3.94 16.39
N SER A 21 11.43 3.15 15.55
CA SER A 21 11.60 1.67 15.59
C SER A 21 12.32 1.03 14.39
N GLY A 22 12.66 1.78 13.34
CA GLY A 22 13.50 1.26 12.24
C GLY A 22 12.89 0.12 11.41
N GLN A 23 11.63 -0.26 11.64
CA GLN A 23 10.97 -1.35 10.92
C GLN A 23 9.86 -0.82 10.01
N SER A 24 10.19 -0.81 8.71
CA SER A 24 9.34 -0.79 7.52
C SER A 24 8.01 -0.05 7.63
N CYS A 25 7.99 1.16 7.05
CA CYS A 25 6.78 1.90 6.80
C CYS A 25 6.09 1.44 5.51
N PRO A 26 4.76 1.65 5.39
CA PRO A 26 4.01 1.30 4.19
C PRO A 26 4.55 2.02 2.95
N ASP A 27 4.47 1.40 1.78
CA ASP A 27 5.01 1.95 0.53
C ASP A 27 4.25 1.45 -0.70
N ILE A 28 4.33 2.19 -1.80
CA ILE A 28 3.67 1.85 -3.05
C ILE A 28 4.67 1.97 -4.21
N PHE A 29 4.70 0.94 -5.05
CA PHE A 29 5.55 0.90 -6.24
C PHE A 29 4.72 0.63 -7.49
N GLU A 30 5.06 1.33 -8.57
CA GLU A 30 4.63 0.97 -9.91
C GLU A 30 5.53 -0.17 -10.43
N LEU A 31 4.91 -1.17 -11.05
CA LEU A 31 5.58 -2.31 -11.64
C LEU A 31 5.75 -2.11 -13.15
N SER A 32 6.72 -2.82 -13.73
CA SER A 32 7.07 -2.72 -15.15
C SER A 32 5.92 -3.05 -16.12
N ASP A 33 4.86 -3.70 -15.64
CA ASP A 33 3.67 -4.10 -16.40
C ASP A 33 2.47 -3.17 -16.16
N GLY A 34 2.67 -2.06 -15.43
CA GLY A 34 1.62 -1.09 -15.08
C GLY A 34 0.81 -1.45 -13.83
N ASN A 35 1.06 -2.60 -13.22
CA ASN A 35 0.45 -2.97 -11.95
C ASN A 35 1.12 -2.24 -10.78
N PHE A 36 0.55 -2.40 -9.58
CA PHE A 36 1.09 -1.80 -8.35
C PHE A 36 1.44 -2.86 -7.32
N ALA A 37 2.57 -2.67 -6.64
CA ALA A 37 2.90 -3.40 -5.43
C ALA A 37 2.70 -2.50 -4.21
N VAL A 38 1.98 -3.00 -3.21
CA VAL A 38 1.66 -2.27 -1.97
C VAL A 38 2.28 -3.00 -0.78
N ILE A 39 3.04 -2.27 0.02
CA ILE A 39 3.58 -2.74 1.30
C ILE A 39 2.78 -2.06 2.40
N GLY A 40 2.23 -2.85 3.31
CA GLY A 40 1.42 -2.39 4.44
C GLY A 40 1.37 -3.41 5.56
N THR A 41 0.58 -3.12 6.59
CA THR A 41 0.32 -4.04 7.69
C THR A 41 -0.64 -5.12 7.20
N GLU A 42 -0.24 -6.39 7.26
CA GLU A 42 -1.13 -7.52 6.98
C GLU A 42 -2.29 -7.53 7.98
N ALA A 43 -3.53 -7.62 7.48
CA ALA A 43 -4.74 -7.50 8.28
C ALA A 43 -5.88 -8.40 7.76
N THR A 44 -5.55 -9.49 7.06
CA THR A 44 -6.57 -10.35 6.43
C THR A 44 -7.50 -10.94 7.48
N ALA A 45 -6.97 -11.47 8.58
CA ALA A 45 -7.81 -12.10 9.61
C ALA A 45 -8.82 -11.14 10.24
N ASP A 46 -8.44 -9.87 10.40
CA ASP A 46 -9.28 -8.85 11.03
C ASP A 46 -10.30 -8.25 10.06
N LEU A 47 -9.96 -8.11 8.78
CA LEU A 47 -10.79 -7.41 7.79
C LEU A 47 -11.59 -8.33 6.87
N GLU A 48 -11.21 -9.60 6.71
CA GLU A 48 -11.96 -10.56 5.89
C GLU A 48 -13.42 -10.76 6.38
N PRO A 49 -13.71 -10.86 7.69
CA PRO A 49 -15.09 -10.91 8.19
C PRO A 49 -15.89 -9.61 8.00
N GLU A 50 -15.19 -8.50 7.78
CA GLU A 50 -15.78 -7.15 7.65
C GLU A 50 -15.94 -6.72 6.17
N LEU A 51 -15.60 -7.60 5.22
CA LEU A 51 -15.78 -7.32 3.79
C LEU A 51 -17.28 -7.16 3.47
N PRO A 52 -17.65 -6.19 2.61
CA PRO A 52 -19.02 -6.04 2.15
C PRO A 52 -19.46 -7.27 1.33
N GLU A 53 -20.77 -7.46 1.16
CA GLU A 53 -21.35 -8.64 0.50
C GLU A 53 -20.88 -8.84 -0.96
N ASP A 54 -20.42 -7.78 -1.62
CA ASP A 54 -19.92 -7.79 -3.00
C ASP A 54 -18.39 -7.91 -3.12
N ALA A 55 -17.68 -8.03 -1.99
CA ALA A 55 -16.23 -8.22 -1.96
C ALA A 55 -15.87 -9.60 -1.41
N SER A 56 -14.87 -10.22 -2.04
CA SER A 56 -14.29 -11.47 -1.57
C SER A 56 -12.79 -11.48 -1.84
N ARG A 57 -12.09 -12.34 -1.09
CA ARG A 57 -10.66 -12.55 -1.18
C ARG A 57 -10.39 -13.99 -1.60
N ALA A 58 -9.56 -14.21 -2.61
CA ALA A 58 -9.08 -15.54 -2.98
C ALA A 58 -7.97 -16.01 -2.03
N ASP A 59 -7.73 -17.33 -1.95
CA ASP A 59 -6.75 -17.92 -1.01
C ASP A 59 -5.33 -17.36 -1.13
N TYR A 60 -4.93 -16.92 -2.33
CA TYR A 60 -3.61 -16.34 -2.60
C TYR A 60 -3.54 -14.82 -2.35
N GLU A 61 -4.65 -14.18 -2.02
CA GLU A 61 -4.72 -12.74 -1.77
C GLU A 61 -4.57 -12.43 -0.28
N ARG A 62 -4.08 -11.24 0.03
CA ARG A 62 -3.95 -10.72 1.39
C ARG A 62 -4.50 -9.30 1.44
N ILE A 63 -5.16 -8.98 2.54
CA ILE A 63 -5.57 -7.60 2.84
C ILE A 63 -4.41 -6.94 3.58
N VAL A 64 -3.91 -5.84 3.04
CA VAL A 64 -2.88 -5.01 3.67
C VAL A 64 -3.40 -3.60 3.93
N VAL A 65 -3.05 -3.03 5.06
CA VAL A 65 -3.43 -1.68 5.48
C VAL A 65 -2.24 -0.75 5.29
N ILE A 66 -2.49 0.35 4.58
CA ILE A 66 -1.56 1.48 4.45
C ILE A 66 -2.17 2.73 5.06
N THR A 67 -1.32 3.69 5.46
CA THR A 67 -1.82 4.96 5.98
C THR A 67 -2.45 5.82 4.88
N ARG A 68 -3.41 6.66 5.25
CA ARG A 68 -4.01 7.65 4.34
C ARG A 68 -2.96 8.54 3.69
N GLU A 69 -1.95 8.99 4.44
CA GLU A 69 -0.86 9.82 3.91
C GLU A 69 -0.08 9.09 2.81
N THR A 70 0.18 7.78 2.97
CA THR A 70 0.88 6.97 1.96
C THR A 70 0.15 6.98 0.63
N LEU A 71 -1.17 6.77 0.66
CA LEU A 71 -1.98 6.76 -0.55
C LEU A 71 -2.08 8.15 -1.20
N ILE A 72 -2.24 9.21 -0.39
CA ILE A 72 -2.31 10.59 -0.89
C ILE A 72 -0.99 11.01 -1.55
N GLU A 73 0.16 10.67 -0.96
CA GLU A 73 1.46 10.97 -1.55
C GLU A 73 1.66 10.21 -2.86
N ALA A 74 1.24 8.95 -2.94
CA ALA A 74 1.31 8.17 -4.18
C ALA A 74 0.38 8.71 -5.29
N LYS A 75 -0.81 9.23 -4.93
CA LYS A 75 -1.79 9.75 -5.91
C LYS A 75 -1.18 10.78 -6.87
N LYS A 76 -0.30 11.66 -6.40
CA LYS A 76 0.30 12.73 -7.22
C LYS A 76 1.10 12.19 -8.41
N ASP A 77 1.57 10.95 -8.30
CA ASP A 77 2.39 10.26 -9.29
C ASP A 77 1.57 9.32 -10.20
N ILE A 78 0.26 9.21 -9.96
CA ILE A 78 -0.68 8.43 -10.75
C ILE A 78 -1.50 9.42 -11.57
N PRO A 79 -1.47 9.35 -12.91
CA PRO A 79 -2.26 10.27 -13.74
C PRO A 79 -3.75 10.10 -13.45
N ASP A 80 -4.49 11.22 -13.46
CA ASP A 80 -5.96 11.16 -13.55
C ASP A 80 -6.37 10.60 -14.92
N ALA A 81 -7.60 10.07 -14.99
CA ALA A 81 -8.18 9.49 -16.21
C ALA A 81 -8.37 10.50 -17.35
#